data_AF-A0A392PCV8-F1
#
_entry.id   AF-A0A392PCV8-F1
#
_cell.length_a   1.000
_cell.length_b   1.000
_cell.length_c   1.000
_cell.angle_alpha   90.00
_cell.angle_beta   90.00
_cell.angle_gamma   90.00
#
_symmetry.space_group_name_H-M   'P 1'
#
loop_
_entity.id
_entity.type
_entity.pdbx_description
1 polymer ?
#
loop_
_entity_poly.entity_id
_entity_poly.type
_entity_poly.pdbx_seq_one_letter_code
_entity_poly.pdbx_strand_id
1 'polypeptide(L)'
;VASFIAQSQVFLMDPWWNPAVERQAQDRIHRIGQYKPIRIVRFVIENTIEERILKLQEKKELVFEGTIGGSNEALGKLTVADLKFLFAN
;
A
#
# COMPACT_ATOMS: atom_id res chain seq x y z
N VAL A 1 10.26 2.63 0.85
CA VAL A 1 9.67 2.58 2.21
C VAL A 1 10.59 3.29 3.19
N ALA A 2 10.44 4.61 3.34
CA ALA A 2 11.07 5.36 4.44
C ALA A 2 9.96 5.67 5.46
N SER A 3 10.15 5.26 6.72
CA SER A 3 9.21 5.49 7.82
C SER A 3 9.96 6.10 9.00
N PHE A 4 9.64 7.34 9.36
CA PHE A 4 10.12 7.98 10.58
C PHE A 4 9.04 7.84 11.66
N ILE A 5 9.35 7.17 12.77
CA ILE A 5 8.44 7.02 13.90
C ILE A 5 8.82 8.06 14.96
N ALA A 6 8.11 9.19 14.98
CA ALA A 6 8.15 10.15 16.06
C ALA A 6 6.74 10.25 16.65
N GLN A 7 6.56 9.80 17.89
CA GLN A 7 5.27 9.81 18.61
C GLN A 7 4.07 9.29 17.79
N SER A 8 3.97 7.97 17.57
CA SER A 8 2.77 7.33 16.98
C SER A 8 2.32 7.91 15.62
N GLN A 9 3.17 8.67 14.93
CA GLN A 9 2.92 9.19 13.59
C GLN A 9 3.82 8.48 12.59
N VAL A 10 3.24 8.15 11.43
CA VAL A 10 3.91 7.47 10.33
C VAL A 10 3.63 8.26 9.08
N PHE A 11 4.70 8.69 8.41
CA PHE A 11 4.62 9.35 7.13
C PHE A 11 5.04 8.38 6.05
N LEU A 12 4.13 8.04 5.14
CA LEU A 12 4.44 7.30 3.92
C LEU A 12 4.75 8.30 2.81
N MET A 13 6.02 8.32 2.43
CA MET A 13 6.54 9.20 1.38
C MET A 13 6.31 8.61 -0.01
N ASP A 14 6.41 7.28 -0.16
CA ASP A 14 6.25 6.60 -1.44
C ASP A 14 5.25 5.45 -1.33
N PRO A 15 4.20 5.40 -2.18
CA PRO A 15 3.26 4.27 -2.19
C PRO A 15 3.91 3.03 -2.81
N TRP A 16 3.69 1.87 -2.19
CA TRP A 16 4.24 0.60 -2.67
C TRP A 16 3.17 -0.21 -3.42
N TRP A 17 3.41 -0.68 -4.64
CA TRP A 17 2.38 -1.34 -5.46
C TRP A 17 1.77 -2.62 -4.86
N ASN A 18 2.43 -3.24 -3.88
CA ASN A 18 1.91 -4.45 -3.21
C ASN A 18 1.26 -4.06 -1.86
N PRO A 19 -0.08 -4.10 -1.77
CA PRO A 19 -0.79 -3.69 -0.54
C PRO A 19 -0.45 -4.60 0.66
N ALA A 20 -0.09 -5.86 0.44
CA ALA A 20 0.24 -6.79 1.53
C ALA A 20 1.53 -6.40 2.27
N VAL A 21 2.53 -5.87 1.55
CA VAL A 21 3.79 -5.40 2.15
C VAL A 21 3.55 -4.14 2.97
N GLU A 22 2.67 -3.27 2.48
CA GLU A 22 2.30 -2.05 3.20
C GLU A 22 1.54 -2.37 4.48
N ARG A 23 0.53 -3.26 4.43
CA ARG A 23 -0.15 -3.79 5.62
C ARG A 23 0.83 -4.38 6.63
N GLN A 24 1.76 -5.22 6.18
CA GLN A 24 2.76 -5.80 7.07
C GLN A 24 3.65 -4.73 7.73
N ALA A 25 3.97 -3.64 7.01
CA ALA A 25 4.70 -2.53 7.60
C ALA A 25 3.86 -1.79 8.65
N GLN A 26 2.56 -1.60 8.40
CA GLN A 26 1.62 -1.01 9.37
C GLN A 26 1.46 -1.89 10.61
N ASP A 27 1.36 -3.21 10.46
CA ASP A 27 1.27 -4.17 11.57
C ASP A 27 2.50 -4.10 12.48
N ARG A 28 3.70 -3.83 11.93
CA ARG A 28 4.92 -3.62 12.73
C ARG A 28 4.84 -2.36 13.61
N ILE A 29 4.09 -1.36 13.18
CA ILE A 29 3.90 -0.10 13.91
C ILE A 29 2.77 -0.26 14.96
N HIS A 30 1.74 -1.05 14.63
CA HIS A 30 0.68 -1.44 15.56
C HIS A 30 1.19 -2.47 16.59
N ARG A 31 1.97 -2.00 17.56
CA ARG A 31 2.46 -2.84 18.66
C ARG A 31 1.43 -2.96 19.78
N ILE A 32 1.15 -4.19 20.22
CA ILE A 32 0.30 -4.47 21.38
C ILE A 32 0.90 -3.81 22.63
N GLY A 33 0.11 -2.99 23.33
CA GLY A 33 0.53 -2.23 24.52
C GLY A 33 0.74 -0.73 24.30
N GLN A 34 0.52 -0.22 23.08
CA GLN A 34 0.57 1.22 22.81
C GLN A 34 -0.83 1.86 22.98
N TYR A 35 -0.98 2.73 23.99
CA TYR A 35 -2.25 3.42 24.29
C TYR A 35 -2.47 4.71 23.50
N LYS A 36 -1.50 5.10 22.66
CA LYS A 36 -1.58 6.31 21.85
C LYS A 36 -2.12 5.97 20.45
N PRO A 37 -3.07 6.75 19.92
CA PRO A 37 -3.59 6.53 18.57
C PRO A 37 -2.46 6.70 17.56
N ILE A 38 -2.36 5.75 16.62
CA ILE A 38 -1.38 5.80 15.53
C ILE A 38 -2.02 6.56 14.37
N ARG A 39 -1.35 7.61 13.88
CA ARG A 39 -1.77 8.35 12.69
C ARG A 39 -0.85 8.03 11.53
N ILE A 40 -1.42 7.49 10.47
CA ILE A 40 -0.72 7.22 9.21
C ILE A 40 -1.11 8.29 8.21
N VAL A 41 -0.13 9.02 7.71
CA VAL A 41 -0.30 10.06 6.69
C VAL A 41 0.43 9.61 5.44
N ARG A 42 -0.27 9.59 4.30
CA ARG A 42 0.29 9.28 3.00
C ARG A 42 0.33 10.56 2.18
N PHE A 43 1.50 10.87 1.61
CA PHE A 43 1.64 11.93 0.63
C PHE A 43 1.45 11.33 -0.76
N VAL A 44 0.68 12.00 -1.60
CA VAL A 44 0.38 11.59 -2.96
C VAL A 44 0.33 12.83 -3.82
N ILE A 45 1.11 12.85 -4.90
CA ILE A 45 1.06 13.92 -5.87
C ILE A 45 0.00 13.58 -6.93
N GLU A 46 -0.98 14.47 -7.10
CA GLU A 46 -2.06 14.31 -8.09
C GLU A 46 -1.53 14.26 -9.53
N ASN A 47 -2.21 13.50 -10.40
CA ASN A 47 -1.83 13.33 -11.81
C ASN A 47 -0.43 12.73 -12.03
N THR A 48 0.10 12.01 -11.05
CA THR A 48 1.39 11.31 -11.16
C THR A 48 1.23 9.80 -11.10
N ILE A 49 2.35 9.11 -11.28
CA ILE A 49 2.41 7.66 -11.10
C ILE A 49 2.01 7.22 -9.68
N GLU A 50 2.19 8.06 -8.66
CA GLU A 50 1.83 7.74 -7.28
C GLU A 50 0.33 7.51 -7.11
N GLU A 51 -0.50 8.36 -7.73
CA GLU A 51 -1.95 8.21 -7.74
C GLU A 51 -2.37 6.92 -8.45
N ARG A 52 -1.69 6.58 -9.55
CA ARG A 52 -1.94 5.33 -10.30
C ARG A 52 -1.54 4.10 -9.50
N ILE A 53 -0.45 4.18 -8.72
CA ILE A 53 -0.06 3.10 -7.81
C ILE A 53 -1.15 2.86 -6.77
N LEU A 54 -1.78 3.90 -6.23
CA LEU A 54 -2.91 3.74 -5.30
C LEU A 54 -4.13 3.09 -5.94
N LYS A 55 -4.51 3.53 -7.14
CA LYS A 55 -5.58 2.89 -7.91
C LYS A 55 -5.27 1.41 -8.21
N LEU A 56 -4.00 1.09 -8.45
CA LEU A 56 -3.56 -0.28 -8.65
C LEU A 56 -3.67 -1.12 -7.36
N GLN A 57 -3.33 -0.55 -6.20
CA GLN A 57 -3.52 -1.22 -4.91
C GLN A 57 -4.99 -1.57 -4.69
N GLU A 58 -5.91 -0.61 -4.87
CA GLU A 58 -7.36 -0.84 -4.72
C GLU A 58 -7.87 -1.91 -5.67
N LYS A 59 -7.46 -1.85 -6.95
CA LYS A 59 -7.82 -2.87 -7.94
C LYS A 59 -7.35 -4.26 -7.51
N LYS A 60 -6.13 -4.36 -6.97
CA LYS A 60 -5.57 -5.63 -6.49
C LYS A 60 -6.31 -6.15 -5.26
N GLU A 61 -6.72 -5.27 -4.35
CA GLU A 61 -7.53 -5.64 -3.17
C GLU A 61 -8.91 -6.15 -3.56
N LEU A 62 -9.60 -5.48 -4.48
CA LEU A 62 -10.92 -5.91 -4.98
C LEU A 62 -10.86 -7.29 -5.63
N VAL A 63 -9.83 -7.56 -6.42
CA VAL A 63 -9.62 -8.88 -7.05
C VAL A 63 -9.36 -9.96 -5.99
N PHE A 64 -8.66 -9.60 -4.91
CA PHE A 64 -8.39 -10.51 -3.81
C PHE A 64 -9.64 -10.83 -2.99
N GLU A 65 -10.44 -9.82 -2.62
CA GLU A 65 -11.72 -10.03 -1.90
C GLU A 65 -12.71 -10.85 -2.73
N GLY A 66 -12.73 -10.65 -4.06
CA GLY A 66 -13.59 -11.42 -4.97
C GLY A 66 -13.17 -12.88 -5.17
N THR A 67 -11.97 -13.28 -4.74
CA THR A 67 -11.43 -14.63 -4.97
C THR A 67 -11.33 -15.41 -3.65
N ILE A 68 -12.21 -16.40 -3.45
CA ILE A 68 -12.36 -17.24 -2.24
C ILE A 68 -11.10 -18.06 -1.83
N GLY A 69 -9.99 -17.97 -2.56
CA GLY A 69 -8.72 -18.65 -2.24
C GLY A 69 -7.47 -17.82 -2.58
N GLY A 70 -7.58 -16.49 -2.51
CA GLY A 70 -6.52 -15.56 -2.92
C GLY A 70 -5.16 -15.88 -2.28
N SER A 71 -4.21 -16.34 -3.09
CA SER A 71 -2.82 -16.50 -2.63
C SER A 71 -2.18 -15.11 -2.53
N ASN A 72 -1.61 -14.78 -1.38
CA ASN A 72 -0.92 -13.50 -1.15
C ASN A 72 0.20 -13.23 -2.19
N GLU A 73 0.73 -14.28 -2.82
CA GLU A 73 1.68 -14.19 -3.93
C GLU A 73 1.11 -13.50 -5.19
N ALA A 74 -0.19 -13.66 -5.47
CA ALA A 74 -0.82 -13.05 -6.64
C ALA A 74 -0.86 -11.52 -6.52
N LEU A 75 -1.07 -11.00 -5.31
CA LEU A 75 -1.01 -9.56 -5.01
C LEU A 75 0.40 -8.99 -5.21
N GLY A 76 1.43 -9.79 -4.95
CA GLY A 76 2.83 -9.38 -5.06
C GLY A 76 3.39 -9.34 -6.48
N LYS A 77 2.78 -10.04 -7.44
CA LYS A 77 3.24 -10.04 -8.83
C LYS A 77 2.71 -8.82 -9.58
N LEU A 78 3.60 -8.12 -10.29
CA LEU A 78 3.18 -7.11 -11.27
C LEU A 78 2.96 -7.80 -12.60
N THR A 79 1.78 -7.61 -13.18
CA THR A 79 1.48 -8.09 -14.53
C THR A 79 1.88 -7.04 -15.58
N VAL A 80 2.01 -7.46 -16.83
CA VAL A 80 2.25 -6.53 -17.95
C VAL A 80 1.09 -5.53 -18.10
N ALA A 81 -0.13 -5.95 -17.76
CA ALA A 81 -1.29 -5.05 -17.74
C ALA A 81 -1.16 -3.96 -16.67
N ASP A 82 -0.62 -4.29 -15.50
CA ASP A 82 -0.36 -3.32 -14.43
C ASP A 82 0.73 -2.33 -14.83
N LEU A 83 1.81 -2.80 -15.47
CA LEU A 83 2.84 -1.91 -16.01
C LEU A 83 2.27 -0.93 -17.05
N LYS A 84 1.45 -1.42 -17.97
CA LYS A 84 0.76 -0.56 -18.93
C LYS A 84 -0.14 0.44 -18.24
N PHE A 85 -0.85 0.06 -17.18
CA PHE A 85 -1.70 0.98 -16.42
C PHE A 85 -0.90 2.07 -15.70
N LEU A 86 0.25 1.73 -15.11
CA LEU A 86 1.09 2.70 -14.42
C LEU A 86 1.71 3.72 -15.37
N PHE A 87 2.16 3.28 -16.55
CA PHE A 87 2.88 4.09 -17.53
C PHE A 87 2.05 4.52 -18.76
N ALA A 88 0.76 4.23 -18.82
CA ALA A 88 -0.11 4.69 -19.92
C ALA A 88 -0.23 6.21 -19.86
N ASN A 89 0.21 6.93 -20.88
CA ASN A 89 0.06 8.39 -20.93
C ASN A 89 -1.40 8.80 -20.83
#